data_AF-A0A7R8WNY2-F1
#
_entry.id   AF-A0A7R8WNY2-F1
#
_cell.length_a   1.000
_cell.length_b   1.000
_cell.length_c   1.000
_cell.angle_alpha   90.00
_cell.angle_beta   90.00
_cell.angle_gamma   90.00
#
_symmetry.space_group_name_H-M   'P 1'
#
loop_
_entity.id
_entity.type
_entity.pdbx_description
1 polymer ?
#
loop_
_entity_poly.entity_id
_entity_poly.type
_entity_poly.pdbx_seq_one_letter_code
_entity_poly.pdbx_strand_id
1 'polypeptide(L)'
;MFLVEGPFPEKLLKLWDEYDKKRKNGSDNDRPDYFPDNQLYICYEFEYGGQDMESYIFPNAASAVSAVKQVIASLAVAEDRLEFEHRDLHLGNVLIQPCQGDATFNFGTEVLPCAGVRIKIIDYSLSRMYTGGRFVFIDVSADEDLFTGEGDPQFNVYREMRKCNNNNWKRYHPQTNVMWIKFLLGKVLKGVNYKKRSGAEHRDFLEHVKEMQKVAESCSSAADLLLAATSAEGISVIGASRDQGLPLQDAFAS
;
A
#
# COMPACT_ATOMS: atom_id res chain seq x y z
N MET A 1 16.05 9.99 8.12
CA MET A 1 15.55 9.74 9.49
C MET A 1 16.42 10.51 10.44
N PHE A 2 15.81 11.27 11.33
CA PHE A 2 16.49 12.10 12.32
C PHE A 2 15.93 11.79 13.71
N LEU A 3 16.80 11.75 14.71
CA LEU A 3 16.39 11.81 16.11
C LEU A 3 16.50 13.28 16.52
N VAL A 4 15.38 13.88 16.91
CA VAL A 4 15.30 15.30 17.28
C VAL A 4 14.88 15.40 18.74
N GLU A 5 15.50 16.34 19.46
CA GLU A 5 15.17 16.66 20.85
C GLU A 5 14.64 18.10 20.93
N GLY A 6 13.58 18.31 21.71
CA GLY A 6 13.01 19.64 21.91
C GLY A 6 11.49 19.59 22.13
N PRO A 7 10.86 20.73 22.46
CA PRO A 7 9.40 20.83 22.45
C PRO A 7 8.87 20.84 21.01
N PHE A 8 7.56 20.62 20.84
CA PHE A 8 6.93 20.67 19.51
C PHE A 8 7.02 22.09 18.93
N PRO A 9 7.59 22.29 17.72
CA PRO A 9 7.85 23.63 17.19
C PRO A 9 6.59 24.51 17.05
N GLU A 10 6.67 25.78 17.48
CA GLU A 10 5.52 26.72 17.42
C GLU A 10 4.90 26.85 16.02
N LYS A 11 5.73 26.78 14.97
CA LYS A 11 5.25 26.83 13.59
C LYS A 11 4.39 25.61 13.25
N LEU A 12 4.75 24.43 13.74
CA LEU A 12 3.98 23.21 13.53
C LEU A 12 2.71 23.20 14.37
N LEU A 13 2.74 23.77 15.60
CA LEU A 13 1.52 23.98 16.39
C LEU A 13 0.49 24.85 15.68
N LYS A 14 0.93 25.96 15.05
CA LYS A 14 0.04 26.82 14.25
C LYS A 14 -0.58 26.06 13.06
N LEU A 15 0.22 25.25 12.37
CA LEU A 15 -0.27 24.43 11.26
C LEU A 15 -1.24 23.34 11.74
N TRP A 16 -0.99 22.76 12.91
CA TRP A 16 -1.91 21.82 13.56
C TRP A 16 -3.24 22.51 13.89
N ASP A 17 -3.22 23.70 14.48
CA ASP A 17 -4.43 24.48 14.82
C ASP A 17 -5.25 24.84 13.57
N GLU A 18 -4.58 25.15 12.46
CA GLU A 18 -5.23 25.39 11.16
C GLU A 18 -5.87 24.13 10.58
N TYR A 19 -5.18 22.99 10.71
CA TYR A 19 -5.68 21.70 10.26
C TYR A 19 -6.92 21.25 11.05
N ASP A 20 -6.84 21.32 12.38
CA ASP A 20 -7.92 20.97 13.31
C ASP A 20 -9.20 21.77 12.99
N LYS A 21 -9.10 23.10 12.87
CA LYS A 21 -10.23 23.98 12.53
C LYS A 21 -10.86 23.70 11.17
N LYS A 22 -10.10 23.16 10.21
CA LYS A 22 -10.60 22.85 8.86
C LYS A 22 -11.36 21.53 8.82
N ARG A 23 -11.12 20.61 9.76
CA ARG A 23 -11.82 19.32 9.81
C ARG A 23 -13.20 19.49 10.43
N LYS A 24 -14.19 18.83 9.84
CA LYS A 24 -15.59 18.86 10.30
C LYS A 24 -15.74 18.45 11.77
N ASN A 25 -14.90 17.50 12.23
CA ASN A 25 -14.95 16.94 13.57
C ASN A 25 -13.69 17.29 14.39
N GLY A 26 -12.86 18.23 13.91
CA GLY A 26 -11.51 18.41 14.46
C GLY A 26 -10.56 17.26 14.10
N SER A 27 -9.37 17.33 14.68
CA SER A 27 -8.36 16.29 14.71
C SER A 27 -8.74 15.24 15.75
N ASP A 28 -8.55 13.96 15.42
CA ASP A 28 -8.72 12.86 16.37
C ASP A 28 -7.54 12.77 17.38
N ASN A 29 -6.46 13.52 17.14
CA ASN A 29 -5.28 13.59 18.00
C ASN A 29 -5.36 14.80 18.93
N ASP A 30 -4.74 14.68 20.11
CA ASP A 30 -4.51 15.82 21.00
C ASP A 30 -3.55 16.84 20.38
N ARG A 31 -3.74 18.12 20.70
CA ARG A 31 -2.79 19.19 20.34
C ARG A 31 -1.43 18.89 20.98
N PRO A 32 -0.32 18.81 20.22
CA PRO A 32 0.96 18.33 20.75
C PRO A 32 1.76 19.42 21.48
N ASP A 33 1.13 20.18 22.39
CA ASP A 33 1.73 21.31 23.11
C ASP A 33 2.12 21.01 24.57
N TYR A 34 1.96 19.75 24.98
CA TYR A 34 2.20 19.28 26.35
C TYR A 34 3.56 18.59 26.54
N PHE A 35 4.38 18.49 25.49
CA PHE A 35 5.67 17.80 25.54
C PHE A 35 6.76 18.66 26.21
N PRO A 36 7.64 18.05 27.05
CA PRO A 36 8.72 18.77 27.72
C PRO A 36 9.85 19.14 26.76
N ASP A 37 10.73 20.03 27.20
CA ASP A 37 11.87 20.53 26.39
C ASP A 37 12.89 19.45 26.00
N ASN A 38 12.87 18.29 26.66
CA ASN A 38 13.74 17.15 26.38
C ASN A 38 13.02 15.98 25.69
N GLN A 39 11.84 16.22 25.11
CA GLN A 39 11.12 15.19 24.36
C GLN A 39 11.93 14.76 23.14
N LEU A 40 12.01 13.45 22.93
CA LEU A 40 12.63 12.86 21.74
C LEU A 40 11.58 12.51 20.69
N TYR A 41 11.85 12.85 19.43
CA TYR A 41 11.03 12.49 18.27
C TYR A 41 11.87 11.78 17.22
N ILE A 42 11.26 10.82 16.53
CA ILE A 42 11.81 10.27 15.29
C ILE A 42 11.15 11.01 14.13
N CYS A 43 11.94 11.72 13.33
CA CYS A 43 11.47 12.45 12.16
C CYS A 43 11.90 11.72 10.87
N TYR A 44 10.91 11.37 10.05
CA TYR A 44 11.13 10.88 8.71
C TYR A 44 10.79 11.98 7.71
N GLU A 45 11.66 12.16 6.72
CA GLU A 45 11.42 13.03 5.57
C GLU A 45 11.21 12.13 4.36
N PHE A 46 10.08 12.31 3.69
CA PHE A 46 9.68 11.53 2.53
C PHE A 46 9.37 12.47 1.37
N GLU A 47 9.50 11.96 0.15
CA GLU A 47 8.90 12.63 -0.99
C GLU A 47 7.37 12.76 -0.80
N TYR A 48 6.79 13.85 -1.31
CA TYR A 48 5.34 14.00 -1.30
C TYR A 48 4.71 12.93 -2.19
N GLY A 49 3.93 12.03 -1.60
CA GLY A 49 3.33 10.89 -2.30
C GLY A 49 1.93 11.12 -2.85
N GLY A 50 1.37 12.32 -2.72
CA GLY A 50 0.03 12.63 -3.20
C GLY A 50 -1.04 12.51 -2.12
N GLN A 51 -2.22 12.07 -2.52
CA GLN A 51 -3.39 11.92 -1.66
C GLN A 51 -3.69 10.44 -1.45
N ASP A 52 -4.12 10.03 -0.26
CA ASP A 52 -4.54 8.67 0.02
C ASP A 52 -5.70 8.20 -0.90
N MET A 53 -5.73 6.90 -1.18
CA MET A 53 -6.71 6.28 -2.09
C MET A 53 -8.15 6.38 -1.58
N GLU A 54 -8.35 6.53 -0.27
CA GLU A 54 -9.67 6.71 0.36
C GLU A 54 -10.29 8.05 -0.07
N SER A 55 -9.49 9.11 -0.02
CA SER A 55 -9.92 10.47 -0.34
C SER A 55 -9.75 10.83 -1.82
N TYR A 56 -8.95 10.08 -2.57
CA TYR A 56 -8.67 10.35 -3.98
C TYR A 56 -9.89 10.11 -4.89
N ILE A 57 -10.08 11.02 -5.86
CA ILE A 57 -11.14 10.90 -6.88
C ILE A 57 -10.52 10.45 -8.20
N PHE A 58 -10.65 9.15 -8.50
CA PHE A 58 -10.15 8.57 -9.75
C PHE A 58 -10.84 9.19 -10.96
N PRO A 59 -10.09 9.51 -12.04
CA PRO A 59 -10.68 10.05 -13.25
C PRO A 59 -11.61 9.04 -13.94
N ASN A 60 -11.26 7.75 -13.91
CA ASN A 60 -12.03 6.64 -14.47
C ASN A 60 -11.62 5.31 -13.82
N ALA A 61 -12.32 4.22 -14.17
CA ALA A 61 -12.04 2.88 -13.65
C ALA A 61 -10.69 2.32 -14.12
N ALA A 62 -10.21 2.70 -15.31
CA ALA A 62 -8.92 2.26 -15.83
C ALA A 62 -7.76 2.71 -14.92
N SER A 63 -7.80 3.96 -14.42
CA SER A 63 -6.81 4.46 -13.48
C SER A 63 -6.84 3.72 -12.14
N ALA A 64 -8.03 3.37 -11.62
CA ALA A 64 -8.13 2.59 -10.39
C ALA A 64 -7.59 1.16 -10.57
N VAL A 65 -7.85 0.54 -11.72
CA VAL A 65 -7.25 -0.75 -12.10
C VAL A 65 -5.73 -0.65 -12.18
N SER A 66 -5.20 0.38 -12.85
CA SER A 66 -3.75 0.61 -12.92
C SER A 66 -3.13 0.80 -11.54
N ALA A 67 -3.78 1.55 -10.64
CA ALA A 67 -3.30 1.71 -9.27
C ALA A 67 -3.15 0.36 -8.55
N VAL A 68 -4.13 -0.53 -8.66
CA VAL A 68 -4.04 -1.87 -8.06
C VAL A 68 -2.98 -2.73 -8.74
N LYS A 69 -2.84 -2.68 -10.08
CA LYS A 69 -1.76 -3.40 -10.78
C LYS A 69 -0.38 -2.93 -10.31
N GLN A 70 -0.18 -1.63 -10.14
CA GLN A 70 1.06 -1.07 -9.59
C GLN A 70 1.31 -1.53 -8.15
N VAL A 71 0.27 -1.65 -7.31
CA VAL A 71 0.38 -2.24 -5.95
C VAL A 71 0.81 -3.69 -6.02
N ILE A 72 0.18 -4.52 -6.87
CA ILE A 72 0.52 -5.94 -7.03
C ILE A 72 1.99 -6.08 -7.46
N ALA A 73 2.41 -5.34 -8.48
CA ALA A 73 3.78 -5.38 -8.98
C ALA A 73 4.80 -4.90 -7.93
N SER A 74 4.48 -3.84 -7.17
CA SER A 74 5.33 -3.33 -6.09
C SER A 74 5.52 -4.38 -4.99
N LEU A 75 4.43 -5.03 -4.57
CA LEU A 75 4.47 -6.08 -3.55
C LEU A 75 5.21 -7.32 -4.06
N ALA A 76 5.02 -7.74 -5.31
CA ALA A 76 5.74 -8.87 -5.90
C ALA A 76 7.27 -8.65 -5.89
N VAL A 77 7.73 -7.44 -6.23
CA VAL A 77 9.16 -7.09 -6.14
C VAL A 77 9.66 -7.10 -4.70
N ALA A 78 8.86 -6.62 -3.75
CA ALA A 78 9.23 -6.61 -2.33
C ALA A 78 9.22 -8.03 -1.71
N GLU A 79 8.27 -8.88 -2.11
CA GLU A 79 8.22 -10.31 -1.77
C GLU A 79 9.51 -11.02 -2.21
N ASP A 80 9.90 -10.84 -3.48
CA ASP A 80 11.10 -11.46 -4.06
C ASP A 80 12.39 -11.00 -3.36
N ARG A 81 12.52 -9.70 -3.08
CA ARG A 81 13.77 -9.13 -2.56
C ARG A 81 13.93 -9.19 -1.05
N LEU A 82 12.82 -9.15 -0.32
CA LEU A 82 12.82 -8.89 1.13
C LEU A 82 11.91 -9.85 1.89
N GLU A 83 11.30 -10.83 1.22
CA GLU A 83 10.20 -11.62 1.78
C GLU A 83 9.14 -10.71 2.45
N PHE A 84 8.79 -9.61 1.78
CA PHE A 84 8.02 -8.53 2.37
C PHE A 84 6.54 -8.89 2.52
N GLU A 85 5.95 -8.47 3.64
CA GLU A 85 4.51 -8.42 3.87
C GLU A 85 4.13 -7.03 4.40
N HIS A 86 3.16 -6.35 3.77
CA HIS A 86 2.75 -5.02 4.24
C HIS A 86 1.97 -5.08 5.55
N ARG A 87 1.03 -6.03 5.63
CA ARG A 87 0.14 -6.33 6.76
C ARG A 87 -0.83 -5.24 7.21
N ASP A 88 -0.71 -4.02 6.69
CA ASP A 88 -1.71 -2.97 6.93
C ASP A 88 -2.00 -2.11 5.69
N LEU A 89 -2.33 -2.74 4.56
CA LEU A 89 -2.46 -2.01 3.29
C LEU A 89 -3.90 -1.57 3.02
N HIS A 90 -4.47 -0.80 3.95
CA HIS A 90 -5.78 -0.16 3.75
C HIS A 90 -5.68 1.03 2.78
N LEU A 91 -6.82 1.61 2.39
CA LEU A 91 -6.85 2.70 1.40
C LEU A 91 -6.02 3.94 1.82
N GLY A 92 -5.96 4.24 3.12
CA GLY A 92 -5.10 5.29 3.68
C GLY A 92 -3.60 5.12 3.37
N ASN A 93 -3.15 3.88 3.14
CA ASN A 93 -1.73 3.52 2.98
C ASN A 93 -1.31 3.35 1.52
N VAL A 94 -2.19 3.70 0.58
CA VAL A 94 -1.89 3.80 -0.84
C VAL A 94 -2.07 5.26 -1.27
N LEU A 95 -0.96 5.97 -1.45
CA LEU A 95 -0.99 7.34 -1.93
C LEU A 95 -1.05 7.37 -3.47
N ILE A 96 -1.81 8.31 -4.01
CA ILE A 96 -2.06 8.49 -5.44
C ILE A 96 -1.60 9.88 -5.88
N GLN A 97 -0.77 9.93 -6.91
CA GLN A 97 -0.43 11.15 -7.63
C GLN A 97 -0.95 11.10 -9.06
N PRO A 98 -1.48 12.21 -9.60
CA PRO A 98 -1.70 12.33 -11.03
C PRO A 98 -0.39 12.11 -11.78
N CYS A 99 -0.45 11.33 -12.85
CA CYS A 99 0.69 11.15 -13.72
C CYS A 99 0.22 11.25 -15.17
N GLN A 100 0.96 12.01 -15.97
CA GLN A 100 0.58 12.43 -17.31
C GLN A 100 1.40 11.71 -18.37
N GLY A 101 0.84 11.61 -19.58
CA GLY A 101 1.50 11.04 -20.75
C GLY A 101 1.68 9.52 -20.68
N ASP A 102 2.59 9.03 -21.51
CA ASP A 102 2.87 7.60 -21.70
C ASP A 102 3.92 7.07 -20.72
N ALA A 103 3.99 7.65 -19.52
CA ALA A 103 4.94 7.22 -18.51
C ALA A 103 4.69 5.75 -18.12
N THR A 104 5.78 4.99 -17.99
CA THR A 104 5.75 3.59 -17.58
C THR A 104 6.56 3.37 -16.31
N PHE A 105 6.16 2.39 -15.51
CA PHE A 105 6.85 1.97 -14.31
C PHE A 105 7.42 0.57 -14.52
N ASN A 106 8.73 0.42 -14.31
CA ASN A 106 9.43 -0.84 -14.47
C ASN A 106 9.60 -1.54 -13.12
N PHE A 107 9.01 -2.72 -12.98
CA PHE A 107 9.05 -3.58 -11.80
C PHE A 107 9.99 -4.79 -12.00
N GLY A 108 10.95 -4.68 -12.92
CA GLY A 108 11.87 -5.74 -13.30
C GLY A 108 11.25 -6.71 -14.31
N THR A 109 10.25 -7.48 -13.87
CA THR A 109 9.58 -8.48 -14.72
C THR A 109 8.42 -7.91 -15.53
N GLU A 110 7.95 -6.72 -15.18
CA GLU A 110 6.78 -6.10 -15.79
C GLU A 110 6.95 -4.59 -15.94
N VAL A 111 6.40 -4.06 -17.02
CA VAL A 111 6.35 -2.62 -17.30
C VAL A 111 4.89 -2.20 -17.38
N LEU A 112 4.45 -1.41 -16.40
CA LEU A 112 3.07 -0.96 -16.30
C LEU A 112 2.91 0.48 -16.79
N PRO A 113 1.90 0.80 -17.61
CA PRO A 113 1.59 2.17 -17.94
C PRO A 113 1.01 2.89 -16.72
N CYS A 114 1.35 4.16 -16.58
CA CYS A 114 0.82 5.00 -15.52
C CYS A 114 -0.71 5.12 -15.57
N ALA A 115 -1.31 5.20 -16.76
CA ALA A 115 -2.76 5.29 -16.95
C ALA A 115 -3.43 6.38 -16.08
N GLY A 116 -2.77 7.54 -15.97
CA GLY A 116 -3.27 8.70 -15.24
C GLY A 116 -2.84 8.77 -13.77
N VAL A 117 -2.25 7.72 -13.19
CA VAL A 117 -1.91 7.66 -11.77
C VAL A 117 -0.56 6.99 -11.49
N ARG A 118 0.12 7.48 -10.46
CA ARG A 118 1.27 6.83 -9.82
C ARG A 118 0.90 6.51 -8.37
N ILE A 119 1.21 5.30 -7.93
CA ILE A 119 1.00 4.91 -6.52
C ILE A 119 2.29 5.04 -5.71
N LYS A 120 2.14 5.22 -4.40
CA LYS A 120 3.19 4.95 -3.40
C LYS A 120 2.54 4.24 -2.21
N ILE A 121 3.15 3.13 -1.79
CA ILE A 121 2.73 2.39 -0.60
C ILE A 121 3.46 2.97 0.60
N ILE A 122 2.75 3.29 1.68
CA ILE A 122 3.31 3.91 2.90
C ILE A 122 2.84 3.16 4.16
N ASP A 123 3.36 3.59 5.31
CA ASP A 123 3.04 3.08 6.64
C ASP A 123 3.36 1.59 6.82
N TYR A 124 4.61 1.35 7.17
CA TYR A 124 5.14 0.01 7.38
C TYR A 124 5.07 -0.44 8.85
N SER A 125 4.20 0.18 9.64
CA SER A 125 4.13 -0.06 11.09
C SER A 125 3.90 -1.55 11.39
N LEU A 126 2.98 -2.21 10.70
CA LEU A 126 2.72 -3.64 10.90
C LEU A 126 3.51 -4.57 9.98
N SER A 127 4.36 -4.02 9.10
CA SER A 127 5.03 -4.79 8.05
C SER A 127 6.04 -5.81 8.60
N ARG A 128 6.38 -6.77 7.74
CA ARG A 128 7.40 -7.78 7.99
C ARG A 128 8.33 -7.88 6.79
N MET A 129 9.62 -8.00 7.06
CA MET A 129 10.63 -8.31 6.04
C MET A 129 11.82 -9.08 6.61
N TYR A 130 12.57 -9.70 5.71
CA TYR A 130 13.90 -10.23 5.96
C TYR A 130 14.94 -9.39 5.21
N THR A 131 15.82 -8.73 5.96
CA THR A 131 16.86 -7.87 5.39
C THR A 131 18.12 -7.89 6.27
N GLY A 132 19.30 -7.81 5.65
CA GLY A 132 20.58 -7.80 6.37
C GLY A 132 20.77 -9.02 7.29
N GLY A 133 20.21 -10.18 6.92
CA GLY A 133 20.28 -11.41 7.71
C GLY A 133 19.33 -11.46 8.92
N ARG A 134 18.38 -10.52 9.05
CA ARG A 134 17.50 -10.40 10.21
C ARG A 134 16.03 -10.25 9.79
N PHE A 135 15.15 -10.75 10.66
CA PHE A 135 13.71 -10.51 10.55
C PHE A 135 13.37 -9.17 11.22
N VAL A 136 12.74 -8.27 10.48
CA VAL A 136 12.19 -7.01 10.99
C VAL A 136 10.67 -7.12 10.90
N PHE A 137 9.99 -7.02 12.04
CA PHE A 137 8.54 -7.12 12.14
C PHE A 137 8.07 -6.56 13.49
N ILE A 138 6.79 -6.20 13.58
CA ILE A 138 6.12 -5.95 14.86
C ILE A 138 5.36 -7.22 15.28
N ASP A 139 5.54 -7.61 16.54
CA ASP A 139 4.79 -8.71 17.13
C ASP A 139 3.49 -8.19 17.74
N VAL A 140 2.39 -8.43 17.03
CA VAL A 140 1.02 -8.07 17.47
C VAL A 140 0.27 -9.28 18.04
N SER A 141 0.97 -10.35 18.44
CA SER A 141 0.33 -11.59 18.91
C SER A 141 -0.53 -11.42 20.17
N ALA A 142 -0.28 -10.37 20.95
CA ALA A 142 -0.98 -10.03 22.18
C ALA A 142 -1.93 -8.81 22.04
N ASP A 143 -2.06 -8.22 20.85
CA ASP A 143 -2.90 -7.05 20.60
C ASP A 143 -4.33 -7.50 20.23
N GLU A 144 -5.22 -7.60 21.20
CA GLU A 144 -6.60 -8.02 20.94
C GLU A 144 -7.46 -6.91 20.29
N ASP A 145 -7.11 -5.64 20.48
CA ASP A 145 -7.85 -4.50 19.93
C ASP A 145 -7.77 -4.49 18.39
N LEU A 146 -6.61 -4.84 17.84
CA LEU A 146 -6.41 -5.00 16.40
C LEU A 146 -7.39 -6.00 15.75
N PHE A 147 -7.82 -7.04 16.48
CA PHE A 147 -8.63 -8.13 15.93
C PHE A 147 -10.12 -8.03 16.22
N THR A 148 -10.55 -7.08 17.06
CA THR A 148 -11.95 -6.90 17.47
C THR A 148 -12.70 -5.81 16.71
N GLY A 149 -12.02 -5.05 15.85
CA GLY A 149 -12.65 -4.03 15.01
C GLY A 149 -13.76 -4.57 14.10
N GLU A 150 -14.78 -3.75 13.85
CA GLU A 150 -15.96 -4.09 13.04
C GLU A 150 -16.38 -2.90 12.15
N GLY A 151 -17.31 -3.14 11.23
CA GLY A 151 -17.91 -2.08 10.39
C GLY A 151 -17.20 -1.81 9.05
N ASP A 152 -15.97 -2.29 8.89
CA ASP A 152 -15.25 -2.23 7.60
C ASP A 152 -14.56 -3.57 7.27
N PRO A 153 -14.56 -4.01 5.99
CA PRO A 153 -13.84 -5.21 5.56
C PRO A 153 -12.35 -5.27 5.96
N GLN A 154 -11.68 -4.13 6.20
CA GLN A 154 -10.28 -4.12 6.64
C GLN A 154 -10.07 -4.93 7.93
N PHE A 155 -11.04 -4.90 8.85
CA PHE A 155 -10.92 -5.62 10.11
C PHE A 155 -11.00 -7.14 9.94
N ASN A 156 -11.68 -7.61 8.88
CA ASN A 156 -11.66 -9.03 8.53
C ASN A 156 -10.26 -9.46 8.06
N VAL A 157 -9.53 -8.57 7.36
CA VAL A 157 -8.17 -8.88 6.88
C VAL A 157 -7.24 -9.16 8.07
N TYR A 158 -7.28 -8.37 9.15
CA TYR A 158 -6.47 -8.65 10.35
C TYR A 158 -6.75 -10.03 10.94
N ARG A 159 -8.03 -10.42 11.04
CA ARG A 159 -8.44 -11.74 11.55
C ARG A 159 -8.00 -12.87 10.62
N GLU A 160 -8.11 -12.68 9.30
CA GLU A 160 -7.67 -13.64 8.29
C GLU A 160 -6.15 -13.84 8.34
N MET A 161 -5.37 -12.77 8.48
CA MET A 161 -3.91 -12.85 8.64
C MET A 161 -3.54 -13.59 9.93
N ARG A 162 -4.15 -13.27 11.08
CA ARG A 162 -3.92 -13.95 12.37
C ARG A 162 -4.19 -15.45 12.26
N LYS A 163 -5.27 -15.83 11.55
CA LYS A 163 -5.60 -17.23 11.29
C LYS A 163 -4.57 -17.89 10.35
N CYS A 164 -4.17 -17.21 9.29
CA CYS A 164 -3.24 -17.73 8.28
C CYS A 164 -1.84 -18.00 8.85
N ASN A 165 -1.33 -17.07 9.66
CA ASN A 165 0.00 -17.19 10.28
C ASN A 165 -0.02 -17.94 11.63
N ASN A 166 -1.19 -18.43 12.08
CA ASN A 166 -1.40 -19.05 13.39
C ASN A 166 -0.89 -18.17 14.56
N ASN A 167 -1.16 -16.87 14.47
CA ASN A 167 -0.68 -15.82 15.37
C ASN A 167 0.86 -15.72 15.50
N ASN A 168 1.62 -16.23 14.51
CA ASN A 168 3.08 -16.13 14.47
C ASN A 168 3.51 -15.07 13.44
N TRP A 169 3.64 -13.83 13.91
CA TRP A 169 3.93 -12.66 13.09
C TRP A 169 5.39 -12.59 12.60
N LYS A 170 6.29 -13.46 13.08
CA LYS A 170 7.67 -13.52 12.57
C LYS A 170 7.77 -14.26 11.23
N ARG A 171 6.92 -15.27 11.02
CA ARG A 171 6.96 -16.14 9.85
C ARG A 171 6.58 -15.40 8.58
N TYR A 172 7.13 -15.86 7.46
CA TYR A 172 6.79 -15.35 6.14
C TYR A 172 5.49 -16.00 5.65
N HIS A 173 4.49 -15.18 5.37
CA HIS A 173 3.19 -15.57 4.81
C HIS A 173 2.77 -14.56 3.73
N PRO A 174 3.31 -14.62 2.49
CA PRO A 174 2.98 -13.67 1.42
C PRO A 174 1.49 -13.66 1.06
N GLN A 175 0.72 -14.67 1.48
CA GLN A 175 -0.73 -14.70 1.40
C GLN A 175 -1.37 -13.46 2.06
N THR A 176 -0.74 -12.86 3.07
CA THR A 176 -1.25 -11.64 3.71
C THR A 176 -1.29 -10.45 2.74
N ASN A 177 -0.34 -10.35 1.81
CA ASN A 177 -0.38 -9.35 0.73
C ASN A 177 -1.57 -9.60 -0.21
N VAL A 178 -1.85 -10.86 -0.56
CA VAL A 178 -3.02 -11.23 -1.38
C VAL A 178 -4.32 -10.85 -0.69
N MET A 179 -4.44 -11.05 0.62
CA MET A 179 -5.63 -10.63 1.39
C MET A 179 -5.87 -9.13 1.28
N TRP A 180 -4.82 -8.32 1.43
CA TRP A 180 -4.91 -6.87 1.27
C TRP A 180 -5.22 -6.45 -0.18
N ILE A 181 -4.63 -7.11 -1.18
CA ILE A 181 -4.96 -6.85 -2.59
C ILE A 181 -6.44 -7.16 -2.85
N LYS A 182 -6.99 -8.25 -2.31
CA LYS A 182 -8.42 -8.58 -2.40
C LYS A 182 -9.30 -7.51 -1.75
N PHE A 183 -8.88 -6.98 -0.60
CA PHE A 183 -9.51 -5.84 0.05
C PHE A 183 -9.53 -4.60 -0.88
N LEU A 184 -8.39 -4.23 -1.45
CA LEU A 184 -8.27 -3.10 -2.37
C LEU A 184 -9.15 -3.28 -3.62
N LEU A 185 -9.15 -4.47 -4.23
CA LEU A 185 -10.04 -4.80 -5.36
C LEU A 185 -11.52 -4.64 -4.97
N GLY A 186 -11.91 -5.08 -3.78
CA GLY A 186 -13.26 -4.89 -3.25
C GLY A 186 -13.62 -3.40 -3.09
N LYS A 187 -12.67 -2.59 -2.63
CA LYS A 187 -12.83 -1.13 -2.54
C LYS A 187 -12.87 -0.47 -3.92
N VAL A 188 -12.12 -0.93 -4.91
CA VAL A 188 -12.24 -0.43 -6.30
C VAL A 188 -13.66 -0.64 -6.85
N LEU A 189 -14.30 -1.77 -6.51
CA LEU A 189 -15.68 -2.04 -6.93
C LEU A 189 -16.73 -1.19 -6.21
N LYS A 190 -16.56 -0.89 -4.91
CA LYS A 190 -17.65 -0.37 -4.06
C LYS A 190 -17.27 0.77 -3.10
N GLY A 191 -16.00 1.09 -2.93
CA GLY A 191 -15.50 1.99 -1.89
C GLY A 191 -14.74 3.23 -2.37
N VAL A 192 -14.16 3.21 -3.58
CA VAL A 192 -13.40 4.37 -4.10
C VAL A 192 -14.28 5.41 -4.79
N ASN A 193 -13.73 6.61 -4.95
CA ASN A 193 -14.41 7.73 -5.61
C ASN A 193 -14.01 7.82 -7.08
N TYR A 194 -15.00 8.01 -7.96
CA TYR A 194 -14.79 8.18 -9.40
C TYR A 194 -15.43 9.49 -9.85
N LYS A 195 -14.76 10.22 -10.75
CA LYS A 195 -15.39 11.37 -11.44
C LYS A 195 -16.60 10.94 -12.28
N LYS A 196 -16.52 9.76 -12.92
CA LYS A 196 -17.62 9.17 -13.70
C LYS A 196 -17.82 7.70 -13.31
N ARG A 197 -19.02 7.37 -12.83
CA ARG A 197 -19.43 6.03 -12.38
C ARG A 197 -20.26 5.26 -13.41
N SER A 198 -20.27 5.69 -14.66
CA SER A 198 -21.17 5.18 -15.69
C SER A 198 -20.52 5.14 -17.07
N GLY A 199 -21.02 4.24 -17.92
CA GLY A 199 -20.51 4.00 -19.27
C GLY A 199 -20.13 2.55 -19.50
N ALA A 200 -19.97 2.14 -20.76
CA ALA A 200 -19.53 0.80 -21.13
C ALA A 200 -18.12 0.54 -20.58
N GLU A 201 -17.15 1.41 -20.90
CA GLU A 201 -15.77 1.28 -20.42
C GLU A 201 -15.67 1.15 -18.91
N HIS A 202 -16.43 1.95 -18.14
CA HIS A 202 -16.42 1.84 -16.68
C HIS A 202 -16.85 0.44 -16.23
N ARG A 203 -17.93 -0.11 -16.82
CA ARG A 203 -18.38 -1.47 -16.50
C ARG A 203 -17.37 -2.53 -16.91
N ASP A 204 -16.77 -2.39 -18.09
CA ASP A 204 -15.80 -3.35 -18.62
C ASP A 204 -14.57 -3.44 -17.69
N PHE A 205 -14.07 -2.29 -17.20
CA PHE A 205 -13.00 -2.29 -16.20
C PHE A 205 -13.41 -2.86 -14.84
N LEU A 206 -14.66 -2.65 -14.40
CA LEU A 206 -15.14 -3.30 -13.17
C LEU A 206 -15.30 -4.83 -13.35
N GLU A 207 -15.65 -5.32 -14.53
CA GLU A 207 -15.62 -6.76 -14.83
C GLU A 207 -14.19 -7.30 -14.78
N HIS A 208 -13.20 -6.54 -15.28
CA HIS A 208 -11.79 -6.90 -15.14
C HIS A 208 -11.35 -6.97 -13.67
N VAL A 209 -11.84 -6.05 -12.82
CA VAL A 209 -11.60 -6.12 -11.37
C VAL A 209 -12.18 -7.39 -10.74
N LYS A 210 -13.40 -7.79 -11.13
CA LYS A 210 -14.00 -9.04 -10.66
C LYS A 210 -13.20 -10.26 -11.11
N GLU A 211 -12.66 -10.25 -12.32
CA GLU A 211 -11.82 -11.35 -12.79
C GLU A 211 -10.51 -11.43 -11.99
N MET A 212 -9.85 -10.30 -11.73
CA MET A 212 -8.69 -10.26 -10.84
C MET A 212 -9.01 -10.79 -9.44
N GLN A 213 -10.21 -10.51 -8.89
CA GLN A 213 -10.63 -11.08 -7.62
C GLN A 213 -10.71 -12.61 -7.65
N LYS A 214 -11.28 -13.20 -8.72
CA LYS A 214 -11.35 -14.66 -8.87
C LYS A 214 -9.96 -15.27 -8.97
N VAL A 215 -9.06 -14.68 -9.77
CA VAL A 215 -7.68 -15.15 -9.90
C VAL A 215 -6.97 -15.11 -8.54
N ALA A 216 -7.14 -14.02 -7.78
CA ALA A 216 -6.55 -13.85 -6.46
C ALA A 216 -7.00 -14.89 -5.42
N GLU A 217 -8.16 -15.56 -5.60
CA GLU A 217 -8.59 -16.66 -4.71
C GLU A 217 -7.67 -17.88 -4.76
N SER A 218 -6.97 -18.06 -5.89
CA SER A 218 -6.05 -19.19 -6.11
C SER A 218 -4.57 -18.84 -5.92
N CYS A 219 -4.25 -17.57 -5.67
CA CYS A 219 -2.88 -17.09 -5.57
C CYS A 219 -2.35 -17.18 -4.13
N SER A 220 -1.08 -17.51 -3.98
CA SER A 220 -0.43 -17.63 -2.66
C SER A 220 0.46 -16.43 -2.31
N SER A 221 0.71 -15.54 -3.27
CA SER A 221 1.54 -14.34 -3.16
C SER A 221 1.13 -13.26 -4.17
N ALA A 222 1.61 -12.03 -4.02
CA ALA A 222 1.43 -10.99 -5.03
C ALA A 222 2.18 -11.34 -6.32
N ALA A 223 3.33 -12.00 -6.23
CA ALA A 223 4.06 -12.53 -7.38
C ALA A 223 3.24 -13.55 -8.20
N ASP A 224 2.56 -14.49 -7.55
CA ASP A 224 1.67 -15.44 -8.23
C ASP A 224 0.54 -14.71 -8.97
N LEU A 225 -0.06 -13.72 -8.32
CA LEU A 225 -1.15 -12.93 -8.89
C LEU A 225 -0.68 -12.12 -10.10
N LEU A 226 0.52 -11.55 -10.04
CA LEU A 226 1.13 -10.82 -11.15
C LEU A 226 1.34 -11.75 -12.37
N LEU A 227 1.89 -12.95 -12.14
CA LEU A 227 2.11 -13.95 -13.19
C LEU A 227 0.79 -14.46 -13.80
N ALA A 228 -0.23 -14.67 -12.97
CA ALA A 228 -1.54 -15.13 -13.44
C ALA A 228 -2.26 -14.04 -14.26
N ALA A 229 -2.19 -12.78 -13.83
CA ALA A 229 -2.81 -11.66 -14.53
C ALA A 229 -2.15 -11.38 -15.89
N THR A 230 -0.81 -11.44 -15.98
CA THR A 230 -0.08 -11.26 -17.24
C THR A 230 -0.34 -12.39 -18.24
N SER A 231 -0.45 -13.63 -17.75
CA SER A 231 -0.77 -14.80 -18.58
C SER A 231 -2.18 -14.73 -19.19
N ALA A 232 -3.13 -14.12 -18.48
CA ALA A 232 -4.51 -13.92 -18.94
C ALA A 232 -4.63 -12.79 -20.00
N GLU A 233 -3.70 -11.83 -20.01
CA GLU A 233 -3.68 -10.70 -20.96
C GLU A 233 -2.95 -11.00 -22.28
N GLY A 234 -2.33 -12.18 -22.42
CA GLY A 234 -1.81 -12.67 -23.70
C GLY A 234 -0.62 -11.88 -24.27
N ILE A 235 0.31 -11.42 -23.43
CA ILE A 235 1.53 -10.71 -23.87
C ILE A 235 2.78 -11.55 -23.57
N SER A 236 3.59 -11.77 -24.61
CA SER A 236 4.88 -12.48 -24.54
C SER A 236 5.88 -11.73 -23.67
N VAL A 237 6.30 -12.34 -22.56
CA VAL A 237 7.47 -11.88 -21.79
C VAL A 237 8.72 -12.19 -22.63
N ILE A 238 9.35 -11.15 -23.17
CA ILE A 238 10.71 -11.25 -23.72
C ILE A 238 11.65 -11.46 -22.52
N GLY A 239 12.40 -12.55 -22.59
CA GLY A 239 13.10 -13.14 -21.45
C GLY A 239 14.10 -12.25 -20.74
N ALA A 240 14.12 -12.36 -19.41
CA ALA A 240 15.25 -11.96 -18.59
C ALA A 240 16.01 -13.22 -18.16
N SER A 241 17.26 -13.30 -18.62
CA SER A 241 18.26 -14.26 -18.16
C SER A 241 18.39 -14.17 -16.65
N ARG A 242 18.44 -15.33 -15.99
CA ARG A 242 19.04 -15.46 -14.64
C ARG A 242 20.49 -14.97 -14.70
N ASP A 243 20.98 -14.53 -13.55
CA ASP A 243 22.30 -13.92 -13.28
C ASP A 243 22.46 -12.44 -13.67
N GLN A 244 22.31 -11.55 -12.68
CA GLN A 244 23.44 -11.07 -11.87
C GLN A 244 22.92 -10.32 -10.64
N GLY A 245 23.40 -10.71 -9.46
CA GLY A 245 23.14 -10.01 -8.21
C GLY A 245 23.71 -8.59 -8.29
N LEU A 246 22.83 -7.59 -8.24
CA LEU A 246 23.20 -6.19 -8.04
C LEU A 246 23.13 -5.87 -6.53
N PRO A 247 24.18 -5.27 -5.94
CA PRO A 247 24.15 -4.88 -4.54
C PRO A 247 23.07 -3.81 -4.29
N LEU A 248 22.43 -3.90 -3.11
CA LEU A 248 21.60 -2.85 -2.52
C LEU A 248 22.45 -1.61 -2.22
N GLN A 249 22.70 -0.79 -3.23
CA GLN A 249 23.09 0.62 -3.11
C GLN A 249 22.58 1.31 -4.39
N ASP A 250 21.98 2.49 -4.23
CA ASP A 250 21.49 3.39 -5.30
C ASP A 250 20.04 3.25 -5.81
N ALA A 251 19.09 2.87 -4.95
CA ALA A 251 17.65 3.08 -5.21
C ALA A 251 17.02 4.25 -4.42
N PHE A 252 17.81 4.99 -3.63
CA PHE A 252 17.36 6.16 -2.87
C PHE A 252 18.32 7.34 -3.09
N ALA A 253 18.36 7.86 -4.32
CA ALA A 253 19.04 9.12 -4.63
C ALA A 253 18.38 9.80 -5.84
N SER A 254 17.32 10.55 -5.58
CA SER A 254 17.01 11.88 -6.18
C SER A 254 15.62 12.32 -5.75
#